data_AF-T2JJ68-F1
#
_entry.id   AF-T2JJ68-F1
#
_cell.length_a   1.000
_cell.length_b   1.000
_cell.length_c   1.000
_cell.angle_alpha   90.00
_cell.angle_beta   90.00
_cell.angle_gamma   90.00
#
_symmetry.space_group_name_H-M   'P 1'
#
loop_
_entity.id
_entity.type
_entity.pdbx_description
1 polymer ?
#
loop_
_entity_poly.entity_id
_entity_poly.type
_entity_poly.pdbx_seq_one_letter_code
_entity_poly.pdbx_strand_id
1 'polypeptide(L)'
;MFTKLHQVIRSFLVGHNNESFSQENRNIPVNFSDNFSRQWQKLLLLSLPSIVLSSLVVTGGIIALRQNSNLEFLELVAYDHKVRLNFSQSSNPNLLIIGVDDADIQQQKRWPLSDEVIAQVLNELQVYNPRLIAIDIYRDIPHPPGTESLEKALLKDNVILVKGLPSEEDEQGVLPPDNIPEDRVGFSDLPIDTDNVVRRSFLYVESPSGKLKEYSFALQTVLKYLENEPNYSFEVTPESLQINSQKIPRIKQNSGGYMLPESEAFGWQILINYRTKQIAKVISLSDVLNGNIERDLVEDKIVLIGVTTPSEKDTFPTPYSATATTNFEMAGVEIHGQIISQLLGIILQGEKTFWFWSETLEWIWIGLWSILGGVVVWRSQRLWILGGNVIVSVTGLWLICFFSLPNRVGFLLFPLC
;
A
#
# COMPACT_ATOMS: atom_id res chain seq x y z
N MET A 1 -22.83 24.77 -55.32
CA MET A 1 -21.63 25.47 -54.81
C MET A 1 -20.35 24.87 -55.42
N PHE A 2 -20.32 24.67 -56.74
CA PHE A 2 -19.23 23.97 -57.46
C PHE A 2 -18.73 24.76 -58.69
N THR A 3 -19.16 26.01 -58.85
CA THR A 3 -18.86 26.85 -60.02
C THR A 3 -17.81 27.93 -59.76
N LYS A 4 -17.30 28.07 -58.52
CA LYS A 4 -16.22 29.03 -58.18
C LYS A 4 -14.81 28.44 -58.13
N LEU A 5 -14.65 27.11 -58.25
CA LEU A 5 -13.34 26.45 -58.22
C LEU A 5 -12.68 26.36 -59.62
N HIS A 6 -13.44 26.54 -60.70
CA HIS A 6 -12.95 26.39 -62.07
C HIS A 6 -12.34 27.68 -62.66
N GLN A 7 -12.61 28.85 -62.07
CA GLN A 7 -12.04 30.13 -62.50
C GLN A 7 -10.65 30.43 -61.92
N VAL A 8 -10.30 29.83 -60.77
CA VAL A 8 -9.00 30.08 -60.10
C VAL A 8 -7.87 29.23 -60.71
N ILE A 9 -8.19 28.10 -61.34
CA ILE A 9 -7.19 27.24 -61.98
C ILE A 9 -6.81 27.75 -63.40
N ARG A 10 -7.66 28.58 -64.01
CA ARG A 10 -7.41 29.15 -65.35
C ARG A 10 -6.51 30.39 -65.35
N SER A 11 -6.31 31.05 -64.20
CA SER A 11 -5.40 32.20 -64.07
C SER A 11 -3.94 31.81 -63.80
N PHE A 12 -3.64 30.53 -63.63
CA PHE A 12 -2.28 30.04 -63.38
C PHE A 12 -1.56 29.49 -64.63
N LEU A 13 -2.20 29.48 -65.80
CA LEU A 13 -1.67 28.86 -67.02
C LEU A 13 -1.53 29.79 -68.24
N VAL A 14 -1.60 31.11 -68.07
CA VAL A 14 -1.34 32.06 -69.16
C VAL A 14 -0.44 33.18 -68.65
N GLY A 15 0.82 33.20 -69.08
CA GLY A 15 1.73 34.30 -68.81
C GLY A 15 3.21 33.95 -68.89
N HIS A 16 3.63 33.24 -69.95
CA HIS A 16 5.03 33.26 -70.37
C HIS A 16 5.20 34.48 -71.28
N ASN A 17 6.00 35.46 -70.87
CA ASN A 17 6.88 36.21 -71.78
C ASN A 17 7.91 37.05 -71.02
N ASN A 18 9.15 36.89 -71.48
CA ASN A 18 10.39 37.60 -71.20
C ASN A 18 10.25 39.09 -70.87
N GLU A 19 10.91 39.54 -69.80
CA GLU A 19 11.76 40.73 -69.84
C GLU A 19 12.96 40.56 -68.88
N SER A 20 14.16 40.66 -69.45
CA SER A 20 15.44 40.74 -68.75
C SER A 20 15.63 42.14 -68.17
N PHE A 21 15.87 42.26 -66.87
CA PHE A 21 16.38 43.51 -66.29
C PHE A 21 17.46 43.24 -65.23
N SER A 22 18.50 44.04 -65.33
CA SER A 22 19.83 43.96 -64.73
C SER A 22 19.89 43.87 -63.20
N GLN A 23 20.78 43.00 -62.69
CA GLN A 23 21.24 42.98 -61.30
C GLN A 23 22.03 44.26 -60.97
N GLU A 24 21.48 45.13 -60.12
CA GLU A 24 22.25 46.10 -59.35
C GLU A 24 22.34 45.60 -57.91
N ASN A 25 23.53 45.13 -57.54
CA ASN A 25 23.82 44.48 -56.26
C ASN A 25 24.03 45.55 -55.17
N ARG A 26 22.95 46.00 -54.50
CA ARG A 26 23.07 46.80 -53.27
C ARG A 26 23.15 45.88 -52.06
N ASN A 27 24.37 45.72 -51.54
CA ASN A 27 24.63 45.08 -50.25
C ASN A 27 24.00 45.91 -49.12
N ILE A 28 22.78 45.56 -48.71
CA ILE A 28 22.23 45.95 -47.41
C ILE A 28 22.72 44.90 -46.41
N PRO A 29 23.53 45.27 -45.39
CA PRO A 29 23.85 44.33 -44.32
C PRO A 29 22.58 44.11 -43.49
N VAL A 30 21.83 43.07 -43.80
CA VAL A 30 20.73 42.61 -42.95
C VAL A 30 21.37 41.91 -41.76
N ASN A 31 21.42 42.61 -40.62
CA ASN A 31 21.91 42.07 -39.35
C ASN A 31 20.93 40.98 -38.85
N PHE A 32 21.05 39.77 -39.40
CA PHE A 32 20.10 38.66 -39.20
C PHE A 32 20.15 38.11 -37.76
N SER A 33 21.30 38.18 -37.08
CA SER A 33 21.47 37.72 -35.69
C SER A 33 20.73 38.60 -34.66
N ASP A 34 20.70 39.91 -34.88
CA ASP A 34 20.08 40.87 -33.96
C ASP A 34 18.55 40.87 -34.07
N ASN A 35 18.01 40.56 -35.26
CA ASN A 35 16.57 40.55 -35.47
C ASN A 35 15.93 39.22 -35.01
N PHE A 36 16.65 38.10 -35.16
CA PHE A 36 16.21 36.79 -34.65
C PHE A 36 16.23 36.73 -33.12
N SER A 37 17.28 37.25 -32.48
CA SER A 37 17.37 37.34 -31.02
C SER A 37 16.31 38.27 -30.43
N ARG A 38 16.02 39.41 -31.06
CA ARG A 38 14.93 40.32 -30.65
C ARG A 38 13.53 39.75 -30.86
N GLN A 39 13.29 39.00 -31.94
CA GLN A 39 12.00 38.29 -32.15
C GLN A 39 11.80 37.18 -31.12
N TRP A 40 12.84 36.40 -30.83
CA TRP A 40 12.81 35.38 -29.77
C TRP A 40 12.60 36.00 -28.39
N GLN A 41 13.28 37.11 -28.07
CA GLN A 41 13.06 37.84 -26.81
C GLN A 41 11.62 38.35 -26.68
N LYS A 42 11.03 38.88 -27.75
CA LYS A 42 9.62 39.36 -27.73
C LYS A 42 8.61 38.22 -27.60
N LEU A 43 8.83 37.09 -28.28
CA LEU A 43 7.97 35.90 -28.14
C LEU A 43 8.09 35.28 -26.74
N LEU A 44 9.29 35.20 -26.17
CA LEU A 44 9.54 34.76 -24.81
C LEU A 44 8.87 35.68 -23.77
N LEU A 45 9.03 37.01 -23.90
CA LEU A 45 8.45 37.98 -22.95
C LEU A 45 6.91 37.97 -22.95
N LEU A 46 6.26 37.65 -24.08
CA LEU A 46 4.81 37.59 -24.18
C LEU A 46 4.23 36.23 -23.77
N SER A 47 4.96 35.12 -23.98
CA SER A 47 4.47 33.78 -23.65
C SER A 47 4.83 33.31 -22.24
N LEU A 48 5.93 33.79 -21.66
CA LEU A 48 6.33 33.43 -20.29
C LEU A 48 5.23 33.72 -19.25
N PRO A 49 4.56 34.88 -19.26
CA PRO A 49 3.45 35.13 -18.34
C PRO A 49 2.30 34.14 -18.53
N SER A 50 2.00 33.75 -19.78
CA SER A 50 0.92 32.79 -20.06
C SER A 50 1.25 31.38 -19.59
N ILE A 51 2.50 30.92 -19.78
CA ILE A 51 2.98 29.61 -19.31
C ILE A 51 2.97 29.58 -17.78
N VAL A 52 3.47 30.64 -17.14
CA VAL A 52 3.49 30.73 -15.67
C VAL A 52 2.06 30.75 -15.13
N LEU A 53 1.17 31.57 -15.68
CA LEU A 53 -0.21 31.65 -15.24
C LEU A 53 -0.95 30.32 -15.44
N SER A 54 -0.83 29.68 -16.60
CA SER A 54 -1.47 28.37 -16.84
C SER A 54 -0.90 27.31 -15.90
N SER A 55 0.41 27.31 -15.66
CA SER A 55 1.06 26.35 -14.76
C SER A 55 0.59 26.54 -13.32
N LEU A 56 0.43 27.78 -12.85
CA LEU A 56 -0.11 28.08 -11.52
C LEU A 56 -1.56 27.62 -11.39
N VAL A 57 -2.39 27.85 -12.41
CA VAL A 57 -3.79 27.39 -12.43
C VAL A 57 -3.87 25.87 -12.38
N VAL A 58 -3.06 25.16 -13.21
CA VAL A 58 -3.02 23.70 -13.22
C VAL A 58 -2.50 23.16 -11.89
N THR A 59 -1.42 23.73 -11.36
CA THR A 59 -0.85 23.33 -10.06
C THR A 59 -1.87 23.50 -8.94
N GLY A 60 -2.51 24.67 -8.85
CA GLY A 60 -3.56 24.92 -7.86
C GLY A 60 -4.76 24.01 -8.03
N GLY A 61 -5.17 23.72 -9.27
CA GLY A 61 -6.26 22.79 -9.57
C GLY A 61 -5.95 21.35 -9.13
N ILE A 62 -4.75 20.84 -9.41
CA ILE A 62 -4.33 19.50 -9.01
C ILE A 62 -4.22 19.41 -7.47
N ILE A 63 -3.62 20.41 -6.83
CA ILE A 63 -3.53 20.46 -5.36
C ILE A 63 -4.94 20.46 -4.75
N ALA A 64 -5.86 21.25 -5.29
CA ALA A 64 -7.24 21.29 -4.83
C ALA A 64 -7.94 19.93 -5.00
N LEU A 65 -7.82 19.28 -6.16
CA LEU A 65 -8.40 17.94 -6.38
C LEU A 65 -7.83 16.91 -5.40
N ARG A 66 -6.53 16.99 -5.10
CA ARG A 66 -5.87 16.10 -4.16
C ARG A 66 -6.32 16.34 -2.72
N GLN A 67 -6.44 17.59 -2.30
CA GLN A 67 -6.92 17.96 -0.96
C GLN A 67 -8.38 17.58 -0.70
N ASN A 68 -9.15 17.33 -1.77
CA ASN A 68 -10.54 16.86 -1.69
C ASN A 68 -10.67 15.34 -1.96
N SER A 69 -9.57 14.58 -1.88
CA SER A 69 -9.53 13.12 -2.09
C SER A 69 -9.96 12.64 -3.49
N ASN A 70 -10.15 13.55 -4.46
CA ASN A 70 -10.60 13.17 -5.81
C ASN A 70 -9.58 12.33 -6.59
N LEU A 71 -8.30 12.41 -6.21
CA LEU A 71 -7.21 11.67 -6.84
C LEU A 71 -6.76 10.45 -6.05
N GLU A 72 -7.22 10.30 -4.79
CA GLU A 72 -6.81 9.21 -3.89
C GLU A 72 -7.04 7.84 -4.53
N PHE A 73 -8.20 7.63 -5.16
CA PHE A 73 -8.53 6.38 -5.83
C PHE A 73 -7.47 5.95 -6.88
N LEU A 74 -6.97 6.88 -7.70
CA LEU A 74 -5.97 6.56 -8.72
C LEU A 74 -4.65 6.13 -8.08
N GLU A 75 -4.33 6.72 -6.94
CA GLU A 75 -3.13 6.42 -6.17
C GLU A 75 -3.22 5.03 -5.50
N LEU A 76 -4.40 4.66 -4.99
CA LEU A 76 -4.66 3.32 -4.45
C LEU A 76 -4.62 2.24 -5.55
N VAL A 77 -5.14 2.53 -6.74
CA VAL A 77 -5.03 1.62 -7.90
C VAL A 77 -3.56 1.41 -8.30
N ALA A 78 -2.74 2.47 -8.25
CA ALA A 78 -1.32 2.38 -8.52
C ALA A 78 -0.58 1.55 -7.46
N TYR A 79 -0.92 1.75 -6.17
CA TYR A 79 -0.45 0.90 -5.08
C TYR A 79 -0.77 -0.58 -5.35
N ASP A 80 -2.03 -0.88 -5.68
CA ASP A 80 -2.46 -2.27 -5.86
C ASP A 80 -1.77 -2.93 -7.06
N HIS A 81 -1.60 -2.17 -8.14
CA HIS A 81 -0.88 -2.64 -9.32
C HIS A 81 0.59 -2.96 -8.99
N LYS A 82 1.25 -2.11 -8.19
CA LYS A 82 2.62 -2.38 -7.72
C LYS A 82 2.70 -3.64 -6.88
N VAL A 83 1.78 -3.84 -5.94
CA VAL A 83 1.69 -5.08 -5.15
C VAL A 83 1.59 -6.30 -6.06
N ARG A 84 0.69 -6.26 -7.06
CA ARG A 84 0.53 -7.37 -8.00
C ARG A 84 1.74 -7.60 -8.90
N LEU A 85 2.51 -6.57 -9.21
CA LEU A 85 3.75 -6.68 -9.99
C LEU A 85 4.95 -7.16 -9.18
N ASN A 86 4.87 -7.18 -7.85
CA ASN A 86 5.97 -7.54 -6.97
C ASN A 86 6.17 -9.07 -6.91
N PHE A 87 6.46 -9.69 -8.05
CA PHE A 87 6.53 -11.15 -8.23
C PHE A 87 7.74 -11.83 -7.59
N SER A 88 8.64 -11.11 -6.90
CA SER A 88 9.98 -11.61 -6.57
C SER A 88 10.21 -12.00 -5.10
N GLN A 89 9.20 -11.97 -4.23
CA GLN A 89 9.37 -12.35 -2.83
C GLN A 89 8.80 -13.74 -2.56
N SER A 90 9.63 -14.64 -2.04
CA SER A 90 9.22 -15.97 -1.61
C SER A 90 8.32 -15.88 -0.37
N SER A 91 7.59 -16.96 -0.08
CA SER A 91 6.97 -17.15 1.24
C SER A 91 8.00 -17.00 2.35
N ASN A 92 7.53 -16.65 3.54
CA ASN A 92 8.36 -16.57 4.74
C ASN A 92 8.48 -17.97 5.37
N PRO A 93 9.67 -18.60 5.33
CA PRO A 93 9.86 -19.96 5.82
C PRO A 93 9.75 -20.08 7.35
N ASN A 94 9.81 -18.97 8.08
CA ASN A 94 9.72 -18.91 9.56
C ASN A 94 8.26 -18.85 10.05
N LEU A 95 7.29 -18.78 9.13
CA LEU A 95 5.87 -18.77 9.44
C LEU A 95 5.22 -20.08 9.00
N LEU A 96 4.28 -20.57 9.81
CA LEU A 96 3.34 -21.63 9.49
C LEU A 96 1.93 -21.14 9.79
N ILE A 97 0.96 -21.44 8.93
CA ILE A 97 -0.45 -21.18 9.20
C ILE A 97 -1.18 -22.51 9.37
N ILE A 98 -1.89 -22.65 10.49
CA ILE A 98 -2.89 -23.68 10.73
C ILE A 98 -4.24 -23.06 10.38
N GLY A 99 -4.78 -23.44 9.23
CA GLY A 99 -6.07 -22.97 8.75
C GLY A 99 -7.19 -23.83 9.28
N VAL A 100 -8.26 -23.20 9.78
CA VAL A 100 -9.55 -23.85 9.99
C VAL A 100 -10.40 -23.64 8.73
N ASP A 101 -10.61 -24.70 7.97
CA ASP A 101 -11.40 -24.64 6.73
C ASP A 101 -12.83 -25.22 6.90
N ASP A 102 -13.62 -25.21 5.82
CA ASP A 102 -14.99 -25.75 5.83
C ASP A 102 -15.03 -27.25 6.14
N ALA A 103 -14.01 -28.01 5.73
CA ALA A 103 -13.95 -29.44 5.98
C ALA A 103 -13.67 -29.70 7.47
N ASP A 104 -12.79 -28.92 8.09
CA ASP A 104 -12.54 -28.92 9.52
C ASP A 104 -13.83 -28.62 10.29
N ILE A 105 -14.54 -27.54 9.95
CA ILE A 105 -15.81 -27.17 10.61
C ILE A 105 -16.86 -28.26 10.47
N GLN A 106 -17.00 -28.85 9.27
CA GLN A 106 -17.93 -29.96 9.04
C GLN A 106 -17.55 -31.23 9.83
N GLN A 107 -16.26 -31.53 9.93
CA GLN A 107 -15.77 -32.67 10.71
C GLN A 107 -16.02 -32.47 12.22
N GLN A 108 -15.81 -31.26 12.72
CA GLN A 108 -16.08 -30.90 14.12
C GLN A 108 -17.57 -30.70 14.39
N LYS A 109 -18.39 -30.52 13.34
CA LYS A 109 -19.85 -30.33 13.38
C LYS A 109 -20.31 -29.11 14.18
N ARG A 110 -19.42 -28.14 14.38
CA ARG A 110 -19.70 -26.90 15.12
C ARG A 110 -18.71 -25.81 14.75
N TRP A 111 -19.21 -24.58 14.81
CA TRP A 111 -18.43 -23.36 14.87
C TRP A 111 -19.11 -22.41 15.87
N PRO A 112 -18.40 -21.75 16.79
CA PRO A 112 -16.96 -21.89 17.08
C PRO A 112 -16.53 -23.29 17.54
N LEU A 113 -15.25 -23.60 17.34
CA LEU A 113 -14.62 -24.85 17.79
C LEU A 113 -14.68 -24.99 19.32
N SER A 114 -14.72 -26.23 19.81
CA SER A 114 -14.70 -26.47 21.27
C SER A 114 -13.34 -26.15 21.87
N ASP A 115 -13.33 -25.83 23.17
CA ASP A 115 -12.13 -25.58 23.96
C ASP A 115 -11.19 -26.79 23.91
N GLU A 116 -11.76 -27.99 23.97
CA GLU A 116 -11.04 -29.26 23.86
C GLU A 116 -10.24 -29.36 22.55
N VAL A 117 -10.84 -28.99 21.42
CA VAL A 117 -10.18 -29.07 20.11
C VAL A 117 -9.01 -28.08 20.03
N ILE A 118 -9.22 -26.83 20.45
CA ILE A 118 -8.14 -25.84 20.48
C ILE A 118 -7.03 -26.26 21.45
N ALA A 119 -7.39 -26.76 22.64
CA ALA A 119 -6.42 -27.27 23.60
C ALA A 119 -5.60 -28.44 23.03
N GLN A 120 -6.24 -29.37 22.32
CA GLN A 120 -5.57 -30.49 21.68
C GLN A 120 -4.57 -30.00 20.63
N VAL A 121 -4.98 -29.09 19.74
CA VAL A 121 -4.10 -28.51 18.72
C VAL A 121 -2.89 -27.81 19.35
N LEU A 122 -3.11 -27.00 20.38
CA LEU A 122 -2.02 -26.36 21.10
C LEU A 122 -1.07 -27.39 21.71
N ASN A 123 -1.59 -28.40 22.38
CA ASN A 123 -0.76 -29.44 22.99
C ASN A 123 0.04 -30.24 21.95
N GLU A 124 -0.55 -30.59 20.81
CA GLU A 124 0.13 -31.28 19.70
C GLU A 124 1.26 -30.42 19.12
N LEU A 125 1.00 -29.13 18.88
CA LEU A 125 2.02 -28.21 18.35
C LEU A 125 3.18 -28.03 19.32
N GLN A 126 2.91 -27.94 20.63
CA GLN A 126 3.95 -27.76 21.65
C GLN A 126 4.98 -28.89 21.68
N VAL A 127 4.63 -30.12 21.26
CA VAL A 127 5.57 -31.26 21.15
C VAL A 127 6.71 -30.97 20.18
N TYR A 128 6.48 -30.12 19.17
CA TYR A 128 7.46 -29.77 18.15
C TYR A 128 8.28 -28.52 18.49
N ASN A 129 8.12 -27.95 19.69
CA ASN A 129 8.86 -26.78 20.17
C ASN A 129 8.80 -25.56 19.20
N PRO A 130 7.60 -25.04 18.90
CA PRO A 130 7.45 -23.81 18.13
C PRO A 130 7.99 -22.63 18.92
N ARG A 131 8.54 -21.65 18.19
CA ARG A 131 9.02 -20.41 18.80
C ARG A 131 7.87 -19.61 19.39
N LEU A 132 6.76 -19.50 18.65
CA LEU A 132 5.51 -18.90 19.11
C LEU A 132 4.31 -19.58 18.47
N ILE A 133 3.18 -19.54 19.16
CA ILE A 133 1.86 -19.90 18.63
C ILE A 133 0.95 -18.68 18.82
N ALA A 134 0.50 -18.07 17.75
CA ALA A 134 -0.42 -16.94 17.80
C ALA A 134 -1.79 -17.37 17.26
N ILE A 135 -2.82 -17.25 18.09
CA ILE A 135 -4.16 -17.77 17.81
C ILE A 135 -5.05 -16.61 17.39
N ASP A 136 -5.33 -16.50 16.09
CA ASP A 136 -6.25 -15.56 15.45
C ASP A 136 -7.71 -16.05 15.48
N ILE A 137 -8.19 -16.40 16.68
CA ILE A 137 -9.58 -16.84 16.92
C ILE A 137 -10.00 -16.26 18.27
N TYR A 138 -11.12 -15.53 18.32
CA TYR A 138 -11.64 -14.97 19.57
C TYR A 138 -12.01 -16.05 20.58
N ARG A 139 -11.64 -15.81 21.85
CA ARG A 139 -11.81 -16.74 22.97
C ARG A 139 -12.40 -16.07 24.22
N ASP A 140 -13.18 -15.00 24.03
CA ASP A 140 -13.83 -14.24 25.10
C ASP A 140 -14.81 -15.09 25.93
N ILE A 141 -15.52 -15.99 25.26
CA ILE A 141 -16.51 -16.88 25.90
C ILE A 141 -16.03 -18.34 25.83
N PRO A 142 -16.13 -19.11 26.93
CA PRO A 142 -15.86 -20.55 26.90
C PRO A 142 -16.79 -21.33 25.96
N HIS A 143 -16.22 -22.27 25.21
CA HIS A 143 -16.91 -23.14 24.27
C HIS A 143 -16.72 -24.62 24.67
N PRO A 144 -17.35 -25.09 25.76
CA PRO A 144 -17.17 -26.45 26.27
C PRO A 144 -17.51 -27.54 25.23
N PRO A 145 -16.96 -28.77 25.39
CA PRO A 145 -16.12 -29.24 26.51
C PRO A 145 -14.66 -28.78 26.41
N GLY A 146 -13.90 -28.94 27.50
CA GLY A 146 -12.43 -28.79 27.51
C GLY A 146 -11.88 -27.47 28.05
N THR A 147 -12.70 -26.60 28.65
CA THR A 147 -12.31 -25.26 29.12
C THR A 147 -11.06 -25.27 30.01
N GLU A 148 -11.01 -26.12 31.04
CA GLU A 148 -9.83 -26.23 31.91
C GLU A 148 -8.56 -26.69 31.16
N SER A 149 -8.71 -27.51 30.12
CA SER A 149 -7.58 -27.97 29.31
C SER A 149 -7.05 -26.84 28.43
N LEU A 150 -7.96 -26.03 27.87
CA LEU A 150 -7.59 -24.87 27.10
C LEU A 150 -6.92 -23.81 27.99
N GLU A 151 -7.49 -23.48 29.15
CA GLU A 151 -6.88 -22.53 30.08
C GLU A 151 -5.43 -22.90 30.39
N LYS A 152 -5.15 -24.19 30.68
CA LYS A 152 -3.79 -24.69 30.90
C LYS A 152 -2.89 -24.55 29.67
N ALA A 153 -3.42 -24.78 28.47
CA ALA A 153 -2.68 -24.63 27.22
C ALA A 153 -2.36 -23.15 26.91
N LEU A 154 -3.29 -22.24 27.21
CA LEU A 154 -3.13 -20.79 27.01
C LEU A 154 -2.12 -20.16 27.99
N LEU A 155 -1.91 -20.76 29.16
CA LEU A 155 -0.91 -20.31 30.12
C LEU A 155 0.55 -20.53 29.67
N LYS A 156 0.80 -21.22 28.56
CA LYS A 156 2.15 -21.38 28.00
C LYS A 156 2.70 -20.03 27.50
N ASP A 157 3.94 -19.70 27.87
CA ASP A 157 4.55 -18.39 27.61
C ASP A 157 4.67 -18.02 26.12
N ASN A 158 4.72 -19.02 25.23
CA ASN A 158 4.82 -18.85 23.79
C ASN A 158 3.47 -18.74 23.07
N VAL A 159 2.35 -18.63 23.79
CA VAL A 159 1.00 -18.49 23.21
C VAL A 159 0.54 -17.03 23.26
N ILE A 160 0.17 -16.49 22.09
CA ILE A 160 -0.36 -15.13 21.88
C ILE A 160 -1.82 -15.22 21.45
N LEU A 161 -2.65 -14.33 21.98
CA LEU A 161 -4.09 -14.28 21.73
C LEU A 161 -4.51 -12.96 21.10
N VAL A 162 -5.59 -13.03 20.33
CA VAL A 162 -6.30 -11.84 19.82
C VAL A 162 -7.34 -11.35 20.82
N LYS A 163 -7.59 -10.04 20.75
CA LYS A 163 -8.77 -9.35 21.27
C LYS A 163 -9.33 -8.38 20.22
N GLY A 164 -10.54 -7.87 20.43
CA GLY A 164 -11.15 -6.87 19.55
C GLY A 164 -11.12 -5.51 20.22
N LEU A 165 -10.87 -4.44 19.45
CA LEU A 165 -10.99 -3.09 19.98
C LEU A 165 -12.46 -2.70 20.22
N PRO A 166 -12.72 -1.81 21.20
CA PRO A 166 -14.01 -1.17 21.34
C PRO A 166 -14.44 -0.43 20.07
N SER A 167 -15.73 -0.49 19.76
CA SER A 167 -16.38 0.22 18.65
C SER A 167 -17.65 0.93 19.12
N GLU A 168 -18.31 1.68 18.23
CA GLU A 168 -19.61 2.31 18.54
C GLU A 168 -20.71 1.26 18.77
N GLU A 169 -20.59 0.09 18.16
CA GLU A 169 -21.55 -1.02 18.29
C GLU A 169 -21.24 -1.92 19.48
N ASP A 170 -19.97 -1.97 19.90
CA ASP A 170 -19.47 -2.77 21.02
C ASP A 170 -18.49 -1.95 21.87
N GLU A 171 -19.00 -1.34 22.94
CA GLU A 171 -18.23 -0.44 23.82
C GLU A 171 -17.07 -1.12 24.57
N GLN A 172 -17.08 -2.46 24.69
CA GLN A 172 -16.01 -3.20 25.35
C GLN A 172 -15.03 -3.81 24.35
N GLY A 173 -15.49 -4.06 23.13
CA GLY A 173 -14.78 -4.91 22.18
C GLY A 173 -14.78 -6.36 22.68
N VAL A 174 -14.02 -7.20 21.97
CA VAL A 174 -13.90 -8.61 22.34
C VAL A 174 -12.76 -8.78 23.33
N LEU A 175 -13.05 -9.24 24.54
CA LEU A 175 -12.04 -9.41 25.60
C LEU A 175 -11.24 -10.72 25.40
N PRO A 176 -9.95 -10.77 25.81
CA PRO A 176 -9.24 -12.04 25.90
C PRO A 176 -9.77 -12.89 27.07
N PRO A 177 -9.44 -14.20 27.12
CA PRO A 177 -9.63 -15.01 28.32
C PRO A 177 -8.98 -14.39 29.56
N ASP A 178 -9.59 -14.65 30.72
CA ASP A 178 -9.06 -14.20 32.01
C ASP A 178 -7.66 -14.76 32.29
N ASN A 179 -6.88 -14.02 33.09
CA ASN A 179 -5.54 -14.41 33.57
C ASN A 179 -4.43 -14.53 32.49
N ILE A 180 -4.66 -14.00 31.28
CA ILE A 180 -3.62 -13.89 30.26
C ILE A 180 -2.88 -12.56 30.43
N PRO A 181 -1.54 -12.56 30.52
CA PRO A 181 -0.73 -11.35 30.56
C PRO A 181 -0.97 -10.43 29.35
N GLU A 182 -0.99 -9.10 29.57
CA GLU A 182 -1.24 -8.11 28.52
C GLU A 182 -0.21 -8.15 27.38
N ASP A 183 1.04 -8.55 27.65
CA ASP A 183 2.09 -8.72 26.63
C ASP A 183 1.88 -9.93 25.73
N ARG A 184 0.88 -10.78 26.02
CA ARG A 184 0.48 -11.95 25.23
C ARG A 184 -0.89 -11.77 24.56
N VAL A 185 -1.42 -10.56 24.57
CA VAL A 185 -2.69 -10.22 23.92
C VAL A 185 -2.51 -9.01 23.01
N GLY A 186 -3.02 -9.08 21.79
CA GLY A 186 -3.06 -7.93 20.88
C GLY A 186 -4.35 -7.87 20.09
N PHE A 187 -4.73 -6.69 19.61
CA PHE A 187 -5.98 -6.56 18.87
C PHE A 187 -5.84 -6.95 17.39
N SER A 188 -6.84 -7.61 16.79
CA SER A 188 -6.78 -8.06 15.39
C SER A 188 -7.40 -7.09 14.38
N ASP A 189 -8.03 -6.00 14.83
CA ASP A 189 -8.72 -5.03 13.97
C ASP A 189 -7.84 -4.49 12.82
N LEU A 190 -8.41 -4.49 11.62
CA LEU A 190 -7.76 -4.00 10.40
C LEU A 190 -8.48 -2.74 9.89
N PRO A 191 -7.74 -1.67 9.56
CA PRO A 191 -8.33 -0.51 8.88
C PRO A 191 -8.69 -0.88 7.44
N ILE A 192 -9.94 -0.60 7.06
CA ILE A 192 -10.49 -0.90 5.74
C ILE A 192 -10.63 0.41 4.96
N ASP A 193 -10.09 0.45 3.73
CA ASP A 193 -10.25 1.61 2.86
C ASP A 193 -11.68 1.69 2.29
N THR A 194 -12.05 2.85 1.72
CA THR A 194 -13.42 3.12 1.23
C THR A 194 -13.92 2.11 0.17
N ASP A 195 -13.01 1.43 -0.53
CA ASP A 195 -13.32 0.39 -1.50
C ASP A 195 -13.31 -1.05 -0.92
N ASN A 196 -13.32 -1.17 0.41
CA ASN A 196 -13.25 -2.41 1.19
C ASN A 196 -11.94 -3.20 1.09
N VAL A 197 -10.90 -2.62 0.49
CA VAL A 197 -9.61 -3.31 0.37
C VAL A 197 -8.72 -2.98 1.56
N VAL A 198 -8.15 -4.01 2.17
CA VAL A 198 -7.20 -3.86 3.28
C VAL A 198 -5.82 -3.54 2.71
N ARG A 199 -5.39 -2.28 2.81
CA ARG A 199 -4.04 -1.82 2.42
C ARG A 199 -3.19 -1.37 3.60
N ARG A 200 -3.85 -1.10 4.73
CA ARG A 200 -3.26 -0.53 5.93
C ARG A 200 -3.36 -1.54 7.08
N SER A 201 -2.50 -1.38 8.07
CA SER A 201 -2.52 -2.16 9.31
C SER A 201 -2.26 -1.23 10.49
N PHE A 202 -3.03 -1.40 11.57
CA PHE A 202 -2.70 -0.82 12.86
C PHE A 202 -1.55 -1.60 13.51
N LEU A 203 -0.58 -0.89 14.08
CA LEU A 203 0.45 -1.46 14.95
C LEU A 203 0.15 -1.16 16.43
N TYR A 204 -0.27 0.06 16.71
CA TYR A 204 -0.55 0.56 18.06
C TYR A 204 -1.72 1.55 18.01
N VAL A 205 -2.62 1.51 19.00
CA VAL A 205 -3.72 2.46 19.14
C VAL A 205 -3.68 3.06 20.54
N GLU A 206 -3.84 4.38 20.61
CA GLU A 206 -3.99 5.11 21.86
C GLU A 206 -5.27 5.92 21.81
N SER A 207 -6.14 5.77 22.80
CA SER A 207 -7.35 6.59 22.87
C SER A 207 -7.00 8.04 23.20
N PRO A 208 -7.81 9.03 22.78
CA PRO A 208 -7.56 10.44 23.10
C PRO A 208 -7.48 10.73 24.61
N SER A 209 -8.10 9.89 25.43
CA SER A 209 -8.03 9.98 26.90
C SER A 209 -6.72 9.46 27.50
N GLY A 210 -5.88 8.79 26.70
CA GLY A 210 -4.65 8.11 27.13
C GLY A 210 -4.87 6.85 27.97
N LYS A 211 -6.13 6.46 28.21
CA LYS A 211 -6.50 5.31 29.06
C LYS A 211 -6.33 3.96 28.37
N LEU A 212 -6.46 3.95 27.05
CA LEU A 212 -6.35 2.74 26.24
C LEU A 212 -5.06 2.85 25.45
N LYS A 213 -4.13 1.91 25.64
CA LYS A 213 -2.86 1.79 24.94
C LYS A 213 -2.71 0.35 24.52
N GLU A 214 -2.95 0.10 23.25
CA GLU A 214 -3.14 -1.26 22.76
C GLU A 214 -2.21 -1.53 21.59
N TYR A 215 -1.67 -2.74 21.55
CA TYR A 215 -0.81 -3.21 20.49
C TYR A 215 -1.57 -4.21 19.63
N SER A 216 -1.36 -4.15 18.32
CA SER A 216 -1.99 -5.11 17.41
C SER A 216 -1.46 -6.52 17.67
N PHE A 217 -2.28 -7.52 17.34
CA PHE A 217 -1.94 -8.95 17.41
C PHE A 217 -0.63 -9.26 16.66
N ALA A 218 -0.46 -8.68 15.47
CA ALA A 218 0.75 -8.83 14.68
C ALA A 218 1.97 -8.19 15.35
N LEU A 219 1.84 -6.97 15.91
CA LEU A 219 2.93 -6.33 16.64
C LEU A 219 3.30 -7.12 17.90
N GLN A 220 2.32 -7.54 18.70
CA GLN A 220 2.57 -8.31 19.94
C GLN A 220 3.28 -9.63 19.65
N THR A 221 2.87 -10.33 18.59
CA THR A 221 3.56 -11.54 18.15
C THR A 221 5.04 -11.26 17.83
N VAL A 222 5.33 -10.16 17.16
CA VAL A 222 6.71 -9.76 16.83
C VAL A 222 7.49 -9.32 18.07
N LEU A 223 6.88 -8.54 18.97
CA LEU A 223 7.52 -8.12 20.22
C LEU A 223 7.88 -9.32 21.09
N LYS A 224 6.96 -10.29 21.25
CA LYS A 224 7.23 -11.55 21.96
C LYS A 224 8.32 -12.35 21.28
N TYR A 225 8.32 -12.42 19.95
CA TYR A 225 9.33 -13.15 19.19
C TYR A 225 10.73 -12.61 19.48
N LEU A 226 10.85 -11.29 19.61
CA LEU A 226 12.10 -10.57 19.78
C LEU A 226 12.54 -10.42 21.24
N GLU A 227 11.69 -10.74 22.22
CA GLU A 227 11.96 -10.42 23.65
C GLU A 227 13.27 -11.03 24.17
N ASN A 228 13.67 -12.17 23.60
CA ASN A 228 14.89 -12.91 23.96
C ASN A 228 16.09 -12.59 23.04
N GLU A 229 15.92 -11.72 22.05
CA GLU A 229 17.01 -11.31 21.15
C GLU A 229 17.93 -10.29 21.83
N PRO A 230 19.25 -10.35 21.55
CA PRO A 230 20.19 -9.41 22.12
C PRO A 230 19.91 -7.99 21.61
N ASN A 231 19.91 -7.02 22.53
CA ASN A 231 19.61 -5.61 22.26
C ASN A 231 18.15 -5.33 21.86
N TYR A 232 17.21 -6.20 22.23
CA TYR A 232 15.79 -5.90 22.12
C TYR A 232 15.44 -4.63 22.90
N SER A 233 14.86 -3.66 22.20
CA SER A 233 14.28 -2.46 22.80
C SER A 233 13.05 -2.04 22.03
N PHE A 234 11.99 -1.68 22.74
CA PHE A 234 10.75 -1.20 22.14
C PHE A 234 10.31 0.10 22.80
N GLU A 235 10.01 1.10 21.97
CA GLU A 235 9.51 2.39 22.42
C GLU A 235 8.47 2.94 21.44
N VAL A 236 7.39 3.47 21.99
CA VAL A 236 6.40 4.26 21.25
C VAL A 236 6.55 5.72 21.62
N THR A 237 6.89 6.55 20.63
CA THR A 237 6.96 8.01 20.77
C THR A 237 5.90 8.67 19.89
N PRO A 238 5.53 9.95 20.11
CA PRO A 238 4.54 10.63 19.28
C PRO A 238 4.88 10.69 17.78
N GLU A 239 6.17 10.58 17.41
CA GLU A 239 6.66 10.67 16.03
C GLU A 239 7.17 9.35 15.43
N SER A 240 7.52 8.35 16.24
CA SER A 240 7.96 7.04 15.77
C SER A 240 7.62 5.89 16.73
N LEU A 241 7.19 4.77 16.16
CA LEU A 241 7.29 3.45 16.78
C LEU A 241 8.67 2.89 16.44
N GLN A 242 9.47 2.59 17.47
CA GLN A 242 10.85 2.15 17.33
C GLN A 242 11.04 0.77 17.95
N ILE A 243 11.60 -0.15 17.16
CA ILE A 243 12.05 -1.46 17.61
C ILE A 243 13.54 -1.57 17.29
N ASN A 244 14.35 -1.80 18.30
CA ASN A 244 15.82 -1.74 18.24
C ASN A 244 16.27 -0.39 17.64
N SER A 245 17.04 -0.42 16.56
CA SER A 245 17.45 0.77 15.82
C SER A 245 16.50 1.18 14.68
N GLN A 246 15.45 0.39 14.41
CA GLN A 246 14.56 0.59 13.27
C GLN A 246 13.37 1.47 13.65
N LYS A 247 13.13 2.50 12.83
CA LYS A 247 11.98 3.40 12.99
C LYS A 247 10.91 3.06 11.98
N ILE A 248 9.69 2.87 12.45
CA ILE A 248 8.53 2.58 11.63
C ILE A 248 7.65 3.84 11.57
N PRO A 249 7.64 4.56 10.44
CA PRO A 249 6.85 5.79 10.32
C PRO A 249 5.36 5.46 10.26
N ARG A 250 4.53 6.30 10.91
CA ARG A 250 3.08 6.19 10.80
C ARG A 250 2.55 6.87 9.55
N ILE A 251 1.42 6.38 9.05
CA ILE A 251 0.54 7.11 8.14
C ILE A 251 -0.07 8.28 8.92
N LYS A 252 0.00 9.47 8.32
CA LYS A 252 -0.66 10.72 8.73
C LYS A 252 -1.82 10.99 7.75
N GLN A 253 -2.69 11.94 8.10
CA GLN A 253 -3.86 12.32 7.29
C GLN A 253 -3.53 12.52 5.81
N ASN A 254 -2.41 13.16 5.50
CA ASN A 254 -1.96 13.50 4.15
C ASN A 254 -0.72 12.69 3.69
N SER A 255 -0.53 11.47 4.18
CA SER A 255 0.63 10.65 3.80
C SER A 255 0.50 10.12 2.38
N GLY A 256 1.21 10.74 1.45
CA GLY A 256 1.09 10.40 0.05
C GLY A 256 -0.33 10.66 -0.45
N GLY A 257 -0.90 9.79 -1.28
CA GLY A 257 -2.26 9.95 -1.82
C GLY A 257 -3.41 9.86 -0.84
N TYR A 258 -3.17 9.40 0.38
CA TYR A 258 -4.20 9.36 1.38
C TYR A 258 -4.58 10.77 1.83
N MET A 259 -5.88 11.00 1.94
CA MET A 259 -6.46 12.15 2.62
C MET A 259 -7.48 11.64 3.64
N LEU A 260 -6.95 11.03 4.70
CA LEU A 260 -7.75 10.37 5.74
C LEU A 260 -8.44 11.39 6.64
N PRO A 261 -9.72 11.19 6.98
CA PRO A 261 -10.37 11.89 8.08
C PRO A 261 -9.58 11.75 9.38
N GLU A 262 -9.68 12.72 10.28
CA GLU A 262 -9.00 12.65 11.59
C GLU A 262 -9.42 11.42 12.39
N SER A 263 -10.68 11.00 12.27
CA SER A 263 -11.23 9.78 12.86
C SER A 263 -10.68 8.49 12.28
N GLU A 264 -9.95 8.53 11.16
CA GLU A 264 -9.34 7.36 10.52
C GLU A 264 -7.81 7.40 10.54
N ALA A 265 -7.21 8.57 10.81
CA ALA A 265 -5.75 8.76 10.85
C ALA A 265 -5.15 8.56 12.25
N PHE A 266 -5.93 8.02 13.20
CA PHE A 266 -5.48 7.76 14.56
C PHE A 266 -4.63 6.49 14.67
N GLY A 267 -3.89 6.38 15.76
CA GLY A 267 -2.99 5.24 16.01
C GLY A 267 -1.76 5.23 15.10
N TRP A 268 -0.97 4.18 15.24
CA TRP A 268 0.24 3.91 14.49
C TRP A 268 -0.09 2.97 13.33
N GLN A 269 -0.47 3.55 12.19
CA GLN A 269 -0.80 2.78 10.99
C GLN A 269 0.37 2.70 10.02
N ILE A 270 0.49 1.59 9.31
CA ILE A 270 1.45 1.40 8.21
C ILE A 270 0.73 0.87 6.96
N LEU A 271 1.34 1.08 5.79
CA LEU A 271 0.96 0.34 4.59
C LEU A 271 1.51 -1.08 4.68
N ILE A 272 0.66 -2.05 4.35
CA ILE A 272 1.04 -3.44 4.26
C ILE A 272 1.91 -3.61 3.01
N ASN A 273 3.02 -4.32 3.13
CA ASN A 273 3.84 -4.72 1.99
C ASN A 273 3.53 -6.17 1.66
N TYR A 274 2.42 -6.39 0.94
CA TYR A 274 2.02 -7.72 0.49
C TYR A 274 3.13 -8.33 -0.38
N ARG A 275 3.76 -9.40 0.14
CA ARG A 275 4.94 -10.01 -0.49
C ARG A 275 4.57 -11.00 -1.59
N THR A 276 3.55 -11.81 -1.30
CA THR A 276 3.03 -12.89 -2.15
C THR A 276 1.60 -13.18 -1.73
N LYS A 277 0.81 -13.85 -2.57
CA LYS A 277 -0.55 -14.29 -2.19
C LYS A 277 -0.55 -15.25 -1.01
N GLN A 278 0.42 -16.16 -0.97
CA GLN A 278 0.56 -17.17 0.07
C GLN A 278 1.83 -16.90 0.88
N ILE A 279 1.69 -16.19 2.01
CA ILE A 279 2.84 -15.76 2.81
C ILE A 279 3.57 -16.90 3.53
N ALA A 280 2.86 -17.99 3.83
CA ALA A 280 3.36 -19.12 4.59
C ALA A 280 2.76 -20.44 4.07
N LYS A 281 3.36 -21.57 4.44
CA LYS A 281 2.70 -22.87 4.23
C LYS A 281 1.44 -22.90 5.10
N VAL A 282 0.33 -23.35 4.52
CA VAL A 282 -0.94 -23.55 5.23
C VAL A 282 -1.16 -25.04 5.37
N ILE A 283 -1.47 -25.50 6.59
CA ILE A 283 -1.91 -26.86 6.89
C ILE A 283 -3.25 -26.82 7.60
N SER A 284 -4.09 -27.85 7.42
CA SER A 284 -5.43 -27.87 8.02
C SER A 284 -5.36 -28.13 9.53
N LEU A 285 -6.39 -27.71 10.26
CA LEU A 285 -6.58 -28.07 11.66
C LEU A 285 -6.62 -29.60 11.84
N SER A 286 -7.30 -30.30 10.94
CA SER A 286 -7.41 -31.75 10.96
C SER A 286 -6.07 -32.46 10.76
N ASP A 287 -5.18 -31.93 9.93
CA ASP A 287 -3.82 -32.49 9.79
C ASP A 287 -3.05 -32.42 11.12
N VAL A 288 -3.21 -31.34 11.88
CA VAL A 288 -2.64 -31.23 13.24
C VAL A 288 -3.22 -32.29 14.17
N LEU A 289 -4.54 -32.38 14.23
CA LEU A 289 -5.24 -33.32 15.12
C LEU A 289 -4.92 -34.79 14.81
N ASN A 290 -4.64 -35.11 13.55
CA ASN A 290 -4.27 -36.45 13.10
C ASN A 290 -2.75 -36.72 13.24
N GLY A 291 -1.95 -35.74 13.67
CA GLY A 291 -0.49 -35.86 13.75
C GLY A 291 0.22 -35.88 12.40
N ASN A 292 -0.43 -35.42 11.33
CA ASN A 292 0.11 -35.35 9.97
C ASN A 292 0.95 -34.08 9.77
N ILE A 293 1.91 -33.84 10.65
CA ILE A 293 2.77 -32.65 10.62
C ILE A 293 4.23 -33.04 10.64
N GLU A 294 4.99 -32.45 9.72
CA GLU A 294 6.44 -32.57 9.68
C GLU A 294 7.06 -31.60 10.71
N ARG A 295 7.99 -32.10 11.53
CA ARG A 295 8.60 -31.31 12.63
C ARG A 295 9.22 -30.00 12.16
N ASP A 296 9.87 -30.02 11.01
CA ASP A 296 10.54 -28.86 10.38
C ASP A 296 9.57 -27.74 9.97
N LEU A 297 8.26 -28.00 9.97
CA LEU A 297 7.24 -26.98 9.74
C LEU A 297 6.91 -26.20 11.01
N VAL A 298 7.16 -26.75 12.19
CA VAL A 298 6.73 -26.17 13.47
C VAL A 298 7.91 -25.71 14.32
N GLU A 299 8.99 -26.50 14.34
CA GLU A 299 10.16 -26.25 15.18
C GLU A 299 10.77 -24.87 14.91
N ASP A 300 10.95 -24.09 15.98
CA ASP A 300 11.49 -22.72 15.95
C ASP A 300 10.71 -21.73 15.05
N LYS A 301 9.46 -22.03 14.71
CA LYS A 301 8.61 -21.16 13.88
C LYS A 301 7.58 -20.39 14.66
N ILE A 302 7.07 -19.32 14.05
CA ILE A 302 5.82 -18.69 14.46
C ILE A 302 4.68 -19.45 13.77
N VAL A 303 3.84 -20.08 14.57
CA VAL A 303 2.65 -20.79 14.10
C VAL A 303 1.43 -19.89 14.31
N LEU A 304 0.76 -19.51 13.24
CA LEU A 304 -0.49 -18.77 13.28
C LEU A 304 -1.66 -19.76 13.17
N ILE A 305 -2.68 -19.62 14.00
CA ILE A 305 -3.88 -20.47 13.95
C ILE A 305 -5.07 -19.56 13.69
N GLY A 306 -5.83 -19.78 12.62
CA GLY A 306 -6.96 -18.91 12.30
C GLY A 306 -7.88 -19.51 11.26
N VAL A 307 -8.99 -18.81 11.01
CA VAL A 307 -9.99 -19.27 10.04
C VAL A 307 -9.53 -18.95 8.64
N THR A 308 -9.64 -19.91 7.73
CA THR A 308 -9.24 -19.75 6.32
C THR A 308 -10.38 -20.01 5.34
N THR A 309 -11.58 -20.33 5.85
CA THR A 309 -12.75 -20.54 5.00
C THR A 309 -13.44 -19.22 4.61
N PRO A 310 -13.84 -19.04 3.34
CA PRO A 310 -14.71 -17.93 2.93
C PRO A 310 -16.13 -17.98 3.52
N SER A 311 -16.56 -19.12 4.09
CA SER A 311 -17.88 -19.26 4.70
C SER A 311 -17.99 -18.48 6.02
N GLU A 312 -16.85 -18.19 6.66
CA GLU A 312 -16.77 -17.35 7.85
C GLU A 312 -16.36 -15.93 7.46
N LYS A 313 -16.80 -14.94 8.22
CA LYS A 313 -16.63 -13.50 7.90
C LYS A 313 -15.26 -12.92 8.28
N ASP A 314 -14.22 -13.75 8.25
CA ASP A 314 -12.84 -13.34 8.55
C ASP A 314 -11.96 -13.36 7.27
N THR A 315 -12.55 -12.89 6.18
CA THR A 315 -11.88 -12.74 4.89
C THR A 315 -12.06 -11.33 4.37
N PHE A 316 -11.00 -10.80 3.74
CA PHE A 316 -10.97 -9.40 3.30
C PHE A 316 -10.49 -9.29 1.85
N PRO A 317 -11.06 -8.35 1.07
CA PRO A 317 -10.44 -7.92 -0.16
C PRO A 317 -9.05 -7.35 0.08
N THR A 318 -8.09 -7.72 -0.77
CA THR A 318 -6.70 -7.26 -0.77
C THR A 318 -6.33 -6.78 -2.17
N PRO A 319 -5.16 -6.16 -2.39
CA PRO A 319 -4.72 -5.77 -3.72
C PRO A 319 -4.73 -6.89 -4.78
N TYR A 320 -4.68 -8.15 -4.34
CA TYR A 320 -4.75 -9.32 -5.22
C TYR A 320 -6.17 -9.61 -5.74
N SER A 321 -7.22 -9.15 -5.04
CA SER A 321 -8.63 -9.44 -5.32
C SER A 321 -9.05 -8.98 -6.71
N ALA A 322 -8.57 -7.83 -7.16
CA ALA A 322 -8.94 -7.24 -8.46
C ALA A 322 -8.63 -8.12 -9.68
N THR A 323 -7.76 -9.13 -9.53
CA THR A 323 -7.36 -10.06 -10.61
C THR A 323 -7.77 -11.51 -10.33
N ALA A 324 -8.44 -11.77 -9.21
CA ALA A 324 -8.83 -13.10 -8.80
C ALA A 324 -10.26 -13.40 -9.27
N THR A 325 -10.47 -14.58 -9.84
CA THR A 325 -11.79 -15.07 -10.27
C THR A 325 -12.44 -16.01 -9.25
N THR A 326 -11.64 -16.53 -8.32
CA THR A 326 -12.01 -17.49 -7.27
C THR A 326 -11.16 -17.18 -6.04
N ASN A 327 -11.71 -17.35 -4.83
CA ASN A 327 -11.03 -17.04 -3.56
C ASN A 327 -10.37 -15.66 -3.63
N PHE A 328 -11.18 -14.65 -4.00
CA PHE A 328 -10.64 -13.31 -4.25
C PHE A 328 -10.29 -12.59 -2.95
N GLU A 329 -10.77 -13.06 -1.80
CA GLU A 329 -10.44 -12.53 -0.48
C GLU A 329 -9.29 -13.32 0.16
N MET A 330 -8.56 -12.67 1.06
CA MET A 330 -7.50 -13.25 1.89
C MET A 330 -8.01 -13.38 3.32
N ALA A 331 -7.71 -14.50 3.98
CA ALA A 331 -8.07 -14.71 5.38
C ALA A 331 -7.37 -13.71 6.32
N GLY A 332 -8.03 -13.31 7.41
CA GLY A 332 -7.48 -12.42 8.44
C GLY A 332 -6.12 -12.89 8.95
N VAL A 333 -6.03 -14.19 9.28
CA VAL A 333 -4.78 -14.83 9.72
C VAL A 333 -3.65 -14.75 8.69
N GLU A 334 -3.97 -14.80 7.39
CA GLU A 334 -2.98 -14.64 6.32
C GLU A 334 -2.50 -13.18 6.23
N ILE A 335 -3.40 -12.20 6.40
CA ILE A 335 -3.06 -10.77 6.45
C ILE A 335 -2.17 -10.48 7.65
N HIS A 336 -2.49 -11.02 8.84
CA HIS A 336 -1.60 -10.94 10.00
C HIS A 336 -0.24 -11.57 9.73
N GLY A 337 -0.18 -12.69 9.00
CA GLY A 337 1.07 -13.28 8.50
C GLY A 337 1.89 -12.33 7.61
N GLN A 338 1.24 -11.56 6.72
CA GLN A 338 1.92 -10.54 5.91
C GLN A 338 2.53 -9.45 6.80
N ILE A 339 1.77 -8.96 7.78
CA ILE A 339 2.20 -7.89 8.69
C ILE A 339 3.36 -8.36 9.56
N ILE A 340 3.26 -9.55 10.16
CA ILE A 340 4.33 -10.16 10.96
C ILE A 340 5.59 -10.34 10.10
N SER A 341 5.44 -10.89 8.90
CA SER A 341 6.57 -11.07 7.98
C SER A 341 7.22 -9.75 7.60
N GLN A 342 6.44 -8.68 7.37
CA GLN A 342 6.94 -7.36 7.05
C GLN A 342 7.71 -6.75 8.23
N LEU A 343 7.17 -6.83 9.44
CA LEU A 343 7.81 -6.31 10.64
C LEU A 343 9.13 -7.04 10.92
N LEU A 344 9.15 -8.38 10.85
CA LEU A 344 10.38 -9.16 10.99
C LEU A 344 11.41 -8.83 9.90
N GLY A 345 10.98 -8.62 8.66
CA GLY A 345 11.86 -8.15 7.58
C GLY A 345 12.49 -6.81 7.89
N ILE A 346 11.70 -5.83 8.37
CA ILE A 346 12.21 -4.52 8.77
C ILE A 346 13.23 -4.65 9.89
N ILE A 347 12.92 -5.43 10.93
CA ILE A 347 13.69 -5.48 12.18
C ILE A 347 14.96 -6.33 12.04
N LEU A 348 14.84 -7.53 11.47
CA LEU A 348 15.92 -8.51 11.39
C LEU A 348 16.77 -8.33 10.13
N GLN A 349 16.16 -7.93 9.02
CA GLN A 349 16.83 -7.86 7.71
C GLN A 349 17.08 -6.42 7.26
N GLY A 350 16.61 -5.42 8.02
CA GLY A 350 16.75 -4.00 7.67
C GLY A 350 15.96 -3.63 6.41
N GLU A 351 14.86 -4.34 6.14
CA GLU A 351 13.98 -3.99 5.04
C GLU A 351 13.41 -2.60 5.23
N LYS A 352 13.20 -1.91 4.11
CA LYS A 352 12.76 -0.51 4.13
C LYS A 352 11.26 -0.45 4.35
N THR A 353 10.83 0.52 5.12
CA THR A 353 9.42 0.86 5.26
C THR A 353 8.93 1.72 4.11
N PHE A 354 7.61 1.81 3.97
CA PHE A 354 7.01 2.85 3.15
C PHE A 354 7.40 4.22 3.70
N TRP A 355 7.70 5.14 2.79
CA TRP A 355 7.99 6.54 3.11
C TRP A 355 7.33 7.44 2.10
N PHE A 356 6.99 8.64 2.56
CA PHE A 356 6.21 9.63 1.84
C PHE A 356 6.98 10.95 1.79
N TRP A 357 6.73 11.75 0.76
CA TRP A 357 7.27 13.10 0.69
C TRP A 357 6.53 14.01 1.64
N SER A 358 7.16 15.12 2.04
CA SER A 358 6.40 16.20 2.66
C SER A 358 5.49 16.82 1.62
N GLU A 359 4.33 17.29 2.05
CA GLU A 359 3.34 17.92 1.18
C GLU A 359 3.94 19.08 0.35
N THR A 360 4.86 19.85 0.95
CA THR A 360 5.58 20.93 0.25
C THR A 360 6.42 20.40 -0.92
N LEU A 361 7.12 19.27 -0.75
CA LEU A 361 7.91 18.68 -1.84
C LEU A 361 7.02 18.17 -2.96
N GLU A 362 5.86 17.61 -2.63
CA GLU A 362 4.86 17.17 -3.61
C GLU A 362 4.27 18.36 -4.38
N TRP A 363 3.97 19.48 -3.71
CA TRP A 363 3.51 20.70 -4.38
C TRP A 363 4.55 21.28 -5.33
N ILE A 364 5.82 21.32 -4.91
CA ILE A 364 6.93 21.75 -5.77
C ILE A 364 7.04 20.82 -6.99
N TRP A 365 6.87 19.51 -6.79
CA TRP A 365 6.88 18.51 -7.86
C TRP A 365 5.75 18.70 -8.86
N ILE A 366 4.50 18.91 -8.39
CA ILE A 366 3.35 19.24 -9.22
C ILE A 366 3.63 20.51 -10.02
N GLY A 367 4.16 21.55 -9.37
CA GLY A 367 4.50 22.82 -10.01
C GLY A 367 5.54 22.66 -11.10
N LEU A 368 6.59 21.87 -10.84
CA LEU A 368 7.64 21.58 -11.81
C LEU A 368 7.08 20.89 -13.06
N TRP A 369 6.24 19.86 -12.89
CA TRP A 369 5.63 19.17 -14.03
C TRP A 369 4.59 20.01 -14.76
N SER A 370 3.85 20.87 -14.06
CA SER A 370 2.93 21.83 -14.67
C SER A 370 3.68 22.82 -15.57
N ILE A 371 4.84 23.32 -15.13
CA ILE A 371 5.71 24.19 -15.93
C ILE A 371 6.27 23.45 -17.14
N LEU A 372 6.78 22.22 -16.96
CA LEU A 372 7.29 21.40 -18.06
C LEU A 372 6.19 21.14 -19.11
N GLY A 373 4.98 20.79 -18.66
CA GLY A 373 3.81 20.63 -19.53
C GLY A 373 3.47 21.92 -20.29
N GLY A 374 3.46 23.06 -19.60
CA GLY A 374 3.26 24.38 -20.22
C GLY A 374 4.31 24.70 -21.28
N VAL A 375 5.59 24.37 -21.05
CA VAL A 375 6.68 24.55 -22.03
C VAL A 375 6.48 23.63 -23.25
N VAL A 376 6.07 22.37 -23.04
CA VAL A 376 5.78 21.42 -24.12
C VAL A 376 4.63 21.93 -25.00
N VAL A 377 3.56 22.43 -24.38
CA VAL A 377 2.41 23.02 -25.09
C VAL A 377 2.86 24.23 -25.90
N TRP A 378 3.60 25.15 -25.29
CA TRP A 378 4.09 26.37 -25.97
C TRP A 378 5.01 26.06 -27.16
N ARG A 379 5.86 25.05 -27.04
CA ARG A 379 6.80 24.62 -28.10
C ARG A 379 6.07 23.95 -29.27
N SER A 380 4.91 23.36 -29.03
CA SER A 380 4.21 22.49 -29.98
C SER A 380 3.21 23.28 -30.83
N GLN A 381 3.63 23.72 -32.02
CA GLN A 381 2.76 24.50 -32.92
C GLN A 381 1.76 23.67 -33.74
N ARG A 382 1.79 22.33 -33.64
CA ARG A 382 0.87 21.42 -34.35
C ARG A 382 0.30 20.39 -33.39
N LEU A 383 -1.00 20.11 -33.50
CA LEU A 383 -1.74 19.22 -32.59
C LEU A 383 -1.18 17.77 -32.53
N TRP A 384 -0.69 17.23 -33.65
CA TRP A 384 -0.10 15.88 -33.67
C TRP A 384 1.30 15.83 -33.02
N ILE A 385 2.07 16.91 -33.13
CA ILE A 385 3.36 17.06 -32.41
C ILE A 385 3.10 17.19 -30.91
N LEU A 386 2.06 17.94 -30.53
CA LEU A 386 1.62 18.03 -29.15
C LEU A 386 1.24 16.65 -28.60
N GLY A 387 0.40 15.89 -29.32
CA GLY A 387 0.01 14.54 -28.92
C GLY A 387 1.21 13.60 -28.75
N GLY A 388 2.15 13.61 -29.70
CA GLY A 388 3.39 12.83 -29.60
C GLY A 388 4.24 13.22 -28.39
N ASN A 389 4.42 14.53 -28.15
CA ASN A 389 5.18 15.02 -27.00
C ASN A 389 4.53 14.67 -25.67
N VAL A 390 3.19 14.77 -25.57
CA VAL A 390 2.44 14.38 -24.36
C VAL A 390 2.63 12.89 -24.08
N ILE A 391 2.51 12.03 -25.08
CA ILE A 391 2.73 10.58 -24.91
C ILE A 391 4.16 10.30 -24.42
N VAL A 392 5.17 10.94 -25.02
CA VAL A 392 6.57 10.79 -24.60
C VAL A 392 6.79 11.29 -23.18
N SER A 393 6.21 12.42 -22.80
CA SER A 393 6.32 12.99 -21.45
C SER A 393 5.65 12.09 -20.40
N VAL A 394 4.43 11.63 -20.66
CA VAL A 394 3.68 10.74 -19.74
C VAL A 394 4.39 9.38 -19.64
N THR A 395 4.80 8.79 -20.76
CA THR A 395 5.52 7.51 -20.74
C THR A 395 6.88 7.66 -20.06
N GLY A 396 7.61 8.74 -20.33
CA GLY A 396 8.89 9.04 -19.69
C GLY A 396 8.75 9.22 -18.19
N LEU A 397 7.74 9.97 -17.75
CA LEU A 397 7.42 10.13 -16.34
C LEU A 397 7.03 8.79 -15.72
N TRP A 398 6.13 8.03 -16.34
CA TRP A 398 5.77 6.68 -15.90
C TRP A 398 6.99 5.76 -15.78
N LEU A 399 7.91 5.76 -16.75
CA LEU A 399 9.14 4.97 -16.70
C LEU A 399 10.10 5.46 -15.60
N ILE A 400 10.24 6.77 -15.40
CA ILE A 400 11.03 7.33 -14.30
C ILE A 400 10.44 6.88 -12.96
N CYS A 401 9.12 7.00 -12.79
CA CYS A 401 8.40 6.51 -11.62
C CYS A 401 8.67 5.00 -11.47
N PHE A 402 8.41 4.19 -12.50
CA PHE A 402 8.57 2.75 -12.47
C PHE A 402 10.00 2.27 -12.14
N PHE A 403 11.04 2.89 -12.73
CA PHE A 403 12.46 2.48 -12.57
C PHE A 403 13.21 3.17 -11.42
N SER A 404 12.70 4.26 -10.86
CA SER A 404 13.25 4.84 -9.61
C SER A 404 12.70 4.13 -8.36
N LEU A 405 11.56 3.44 -8.49
CA LEU A 405 10.88 2.66 -7.46
C LEU A 405 11.22 1.15 -7.29
N PRO A 406 12.01 0.44 -8.15
CA PRO A 406 12.16 -1.02 -8.06
C PRO A 406 12.90 -1.51 -6.82
N ASN A 407 13.77 -0.69 -6.23
CA ASN A 407 14.69 -1.21 -5.21
C ASN A 407 14.33 -0.86 -3.78
N ARG A 408 13.41 0.07 -3.52
CA ARG A 408 13.20 0.60 -2.17
C ARG A 408 11.76 1.07 -2.05
N VAL A 409 11.14 0.74 -0.93
CA VAL A 409 9.73 0.88 -0.52
C VAL A 409 9.23 2.36 -0.51
N GLY A 410 9.89 3.26 -1.22
CA GLY A 410 9.37 4.60 -1.46
C GLY A 410 8.11 4.59 -2.29
N PHE A 411 7.17 5.43 -1.89
CA PHE A 411 6.11 5.89 -2.75
C PHE A 411 6.52 7.21 -3.35
N LEU A 412 6.69 7.24 -4.67
CA LEU A 412 6.33 8.42 -5.44
C LEU A 412 4.83 8.30 -5.65
N LEU A 413 4.06 8.87 -4.71
CA LEU A 413 2.63 8.99 -4.87
C LEU A 413 2.38 10.07 -5.93
N PHE A 414 1.69 9.65 -6.98
CA PHE A 414 1.48 10.45 -8.18
C PHE A 414 0.60 11.65 -7.86
N PRO A 415 0.88 12.76 -8.55
CA PRO A 415 -0.22 13.52 -9.13
C PRO A 415 -0.14 13.60 -10.66
N LEU A 416 0.97 13.14 -11.28
CA LEU A 416 1.25 13.39 -12.71
C LEU A 416 2.05 12.33 -13.50
N CYS A 417 2.43 11.16 -12.97
CA CYS A 417 2.51 10.00 -13.88
C CYS A 417 1.06 9.46 -14.05
#